data_AF-A0A4R8TG03-F1
#
_entry.id   AF-A0A4R8TG03-F1
#
_cell.length_a   1.000
_cell.length_b   1.000
_cell.length_c   1.000
_cell.angle_alpha   90.00
_cell.angle_beta   90.00
_cell.angle_gamma   90.00
#
_symmetry.space_group_name_H-M   'P 1'
#
loop_
_entity.id
_entity.type
_entity.pdbx_description
1 polymer ?
#
loop_
_entity_poly.entity_id
_entity_poly.type
_entity_poly.pdbx_seq_one_letter_code
_entity_poly.pdbx_strand_id
1 'polypeptide(L)'
;MYFENISGNATATKTPGRYNWVENTDGFDTMDARNITVKGFEYSGGDDCVAIKPRSYDIHLEDVTCHGGNGIAIGSLRQYLEDATVEDVVMNNLLLKRTTLDLRYGVYIKTWMGVLVPQGPYESASQPRGGGWGSVRNVLFSNVKYENVNNAPTINQNNGNNSAYAGTSKMGVSDVASVNFTGTLSGTNNRGYQGADVQLYFAE
;
A
#
# COMPACT_ATOMS: atom_id res chain seq x y z
N MET A 1 -9.52 15.47 -10.08
CA MET A 1 -9.30 14.81 -11.39
C MET A 1 -10.04 13.48 -11.38
N TYR A 2 -10.57 13.06 -12.51
CA TYR A 2 -11.35 11.83 -12.63
C TYR A 2 -10.74 10.95 -13.72
N PHE A 3 -10.41 9.70 -13.37
CA PHE A 3 -9.85 8.70 -14.25
C PHE A 3 -10.79 7.50 -14.28
N GLU A 4 -11.13 7.02 -15.47
CA GLU A 4 -12.11 5.95 -15.61
C GLU A 4 -11.70 4.97 -16.70
N ASN A 5 -11.86 3.67 -16.39
CA ASN A 5 -11.58 2.56 -17.31
C ASN A 5 -10.17 2.62 -17.90
N ILE A 6 -9.19 2.93 -17.06
CA ILE A 6 -7.77 2.91 -17.41
C ILE A 6 -7.16 1.56 -17.01
N SER A 7 -6.08 1.17 -17.68
CA SER A 7 -5.37 -0.07 -17.37
C SER A 7 -3.86 0.09 -17.45
N GLY A 8 -3.12 -0.58 -16.56
CA GLY A 8 -1.66 -0.67 -16.58
C GLY A 8 -1.20 -2.12 -16.68
N ASN A 9 -0.25 -2.41 -17.57
CA ASN A 9 0.32 -3.76 -17.71
C ASN A 9 1.85 -3.69 -17.83
N ALA A 10 2.52 -4.13 -16.78
CA ALA A 10 3.95 -4.33 -16.69
C ALA A 10 4.24 -5.82 -16.50
N THR A 11 4.22 -6.59 -17.60
CA THR A 11 4.53 -8.03 -17.58
C THR A 11 5.83 -8.32 -18.32
N ALA A 12 6.70 -9.12 -17.70
CA ALA A 12 7.89 -9.63 -18.34
C ALA A 12 7.68 -11.11 -18.69
N THR A 13 7.56 -11.41 -19.99
CA THR A 13 7.13 -12.73 -20.50
C THR A 13 8.24 -13.76 -20.64
N LYS A 14 9.50 -13.35 -20.47
CA LYS A 14 10.70 -14.20 -20.66
C LYS A 14 11.57 -14.28 -19.41
N THR A 15 10.96 -14.22 -18.24
CA THR A 15 11.69 -14.19 -16.98
C THR A 15 11.87 -15.58 -16.39
N PRO A 16 13.06 -15.94 -15.91
CA PRO A 16 13.24 -17.10 -15.06
C PRO A 16 12.30 -16.99 -13.84
N GLY A 17 11.55 -18.05 -13.54
CA GLY A 17 10.73 -18.10 -12.33
C GLY A 17 11.61 -17.94 -11.09
N ARG A 18 11.07 -17.26 -10.05
CA ARG A 18 11.61 -16.99 -8.68
C ARG A 18 11.94 -15.54 -8.36
N TYR A 19 12.04 -14.64 -9.33
CA TYR A 19 12.33 -13.21 -9.07
C TYR A 19 11.22 -12.32 -9.61
N ASN A 20 10.97 -11.20 -8.92
CA ASN A 20 10.18 -10.11 -9.46
C ASN A 20 11.08 -9.33 -10.43
N TRP A 21 10.80 -9.38 -11.72
CA TRP A 21 11.61 -8.71 -12.74
C TRP A 21 11.04 -7.36 -13.17
N VAL A 22 9.84 -7.04 -12.69
CA VAL A 22 9.10 -5.81 -12.97
C VAL A 22 8.95 -5.03 -11.66
N GLU A 23 10.03 -4.95 -10.88
CA GLU A 23 10.08 -4.14 -9.65
C GLU A 23 9.84 -2.66 -9.97
N ASN A 24 9.26 -1.92 -9.03
CA ASN A 24 8.98 -0.49 -9.14
C ASN A 24 8.13 -0.10 -10.37
N THR A 25 7.29 -1.02 -10.84
CA THR A 25 6.34 -0.76 -11.92
C THR A 25 4.96 -0.40 -11.37
N ASP A 26 4.91 0.56 -10.44
CA ASP A 26 3.66 1.00 -9.81
C ASP A 26 2.61 1.37 -10.86
N GLY A 27 1.34 1.02 -10.61
CA GLY A 27 0.25 1.23 -11.55
C GLY A 27 -0.27 2.66 -11.57
N PHE A 28 -0.68 3.15 -10.41
CA PHE A 28 -1.19 4.52 -10.23
C PHE A 28 -0.67 5.13 -8.93
N ASP A 29 0.07 6.23 -9.05
CA ASP A 29 0.61 6.95 -7.91
C ASP A 29 -0.06 8.32 -7.76
N THR A 30 -0.37 8.69 -6.52
CA THR A 30 -0.72 10.06 -6.15
C THR A 30 0.35 10.64 -5.25
N MET A 31 0.64 11.93 -5.41
CA MET A 31 1.50 12.71 -4.53
C MET A 31 1.11 14.17 -4.73
N ASP A 32 1.03 14.96 -3.66
CA ASP A 32 0.61 16.37 -3.76
C ASP A 32 -0.73 16.54 -4.49
N ALA A 33 -1.66 15.63 -4.21
CA ALA A 33 -2.89 15.48 -4.96
C ALA A 33 -4.12 15.74 -4.08
N ARG A 34 -5.17 16.31 -4.67
CA ARG A 34 -6.46 16.47 -3.98
C ARG A 34 -7.62 16.19 -4.92
N ASN A 35 -8.69 15.60 -4.38
CA ASN A 35 -9.93 15.34 -5.10
C ASN A 35 -9.66 14.51 -6.36
N ILE A 36 -9.16 13.29 -6.15
CA ILE A 36 -8.84 12.33 -7.22
C ILE A 36 -9.81 11.17 -7.13
N THR A 37 -10.47 10.86 -8.23
CA THR A 37 -11.28 9.65 -8.36
C THR A 37 -10.68 8.78 -9.45
N VAL A 38 -10.48 7.50 -9.14
CA VAL A 38 -10.07 6.46 -10.08
C VAL A 38 -11.12 5.36 -10.05
N LYS A 39 -11.77 5.13 -11.18
CA LYS A 39 -12.83 4.13 -11.33
C LYS A 39 -12.50 3.11 -12.41
N GLY A 40 -12.75 1.83 -12.15
CA GLY A 40 -12.57 0.78 -13.16
C GLY A 40 -11.11 0.60 -13.57
N PHE A 41 -10.17 0.75 -12.63
CA PHE A 41 -8.75 0.60 -12.90
C PHE A 41 -8.32 -0.87 -12.84
N GLU A 42 -7.63 -1.34 -13.88
CA GLU A 42 -7.06 -2.68 -13.91
C GLU A 42 -5.53 -2.63 -14.04
N TYR A 43 -4.84 -3.28 -13.12
CA TYR A 43 -3.39 -3.33 -13.09
C TYR A 43 -2.88 -4.77 -13.13
N SER A 44 -1.82 -5.01 -13.92
CA SER A 44 -1.01 -6.22 -13.86
C SER A 44 0.47 -5.82 -13.81
N GLY A 45 1.19 -6.15 -12.73
CA GLY A 45 2.60 -5.79 -12.64
C GLY A 45 3.29 -6.26 -11.37
N GLY A 46 4.48 -5.72 -11.11
CA GLY A 46 5.37 -6.22 -10.06
C GLY A 46 5.41 -5.41 -8.78
N ASP A 47 4.81 -4.23 -8.73
CA ASP A 47 4.87 -3.35 -7.56
C ASP A 47 3.47 -2.90 -7.13
N ASP A 48 3.35 -1.73 -6.50
CA ASP A 48 2.07 -1.24 -6.00
C ASP A 48 1.07 -1.07 -7.15
N CYS A 49 -0.08 -1.70 -7.04
CA CYS A 49 -1.20 -1.51 -7.96
C CYS A 49 -1.62 -0.04 -7.94
N VAL A 50 -1.85 0.48 -6.74
CA VAL A 50 -2.04 1.90 -6.49
C VAL A 50 -1.22 2.28 -5.28
N ALA A 51 -0.51 3.41 -5.31
CA ALA A 51 0.17 3.96 -4.14
C ALA A 51 -0.27 5.40 -3.85
N ILE A 52 -0.86 5.60 -2.68
CA ILE A 52 -1.23 6.92 -2.17
C ILE A 52 -0.05 7.50 -1.39
N LYS A 53 0.76 8.36 -2.03
CA LYS A 53 1.98 8.95 -1.44
C LYS A 53 1.64 10.26 -0.70
N PRO A 54 2.64 10.93 -0.05
CA PRO A 54 2.46 12.14 0.75
C PRO A 54 1.56 13.22 0.16
N ARG A 55 0.84 13.92 1.05
CA ARG A 55 0.01 15.10 0.75
C ARG A 55 -1.09 14.80 -0.25
N SER A 56 -1.71 13.64 -0.08
CA SER A 56 -2.85 13.18 -0.86
C SER A 56 -4.13 13.26 -0.03
N TYR A 57 -5.13 13.98 -0.53
CA TYR A 57 -6.36 14.31 0.20
C TYR A 57 -7.58 14.01 -0.67
N ASP A 58 -8.67 13.49 -0.10
CA ASP A 58 -9.92 13.26 -0.84
C ASP A 58 -9.70 12.37 -2.08
N ILE A 59 -9.27 11.13 -1.81
CA ILE A 59 -8.93 10.14 -2.85
C ILE A 59 -9.96 9.02 -2.85
N HIS A 60 -10.57 8.78 -4.00
CA HIS A 60 -11.61 7.78 -4.19
C HIS A 60 -11.13 6.73 -5.20
N LEU A 61 -11.05 5.48 -4.78
CA LEU A 61 -10.79 4.34 -5.64
C LEU A 61 -12.05 3.46 -5.68
N GLU A 62 -12.56 3.20 -6.88
CA GLU A 62 -13.74 2.36 -7.08
C GLU A 62 -13.51 1.34 -8.20
N ASP A 63 -13.99 0.12 -8.03
CA ASP A 63 -13.92 -0.93 -9.05
C ASP A 63 -12.47 -1.22 -9.52
N VAL A 64 -11.53 -1.35 -8.57
CA VAL A 64 -10.11 -1.57 -8.89
C VAL A 64 -9.76 -3.05 -8.85
N THR A 65 -9.11 -3.54 -9.91
CA THR A 65 -8.59 -4.91 -10.00
C THR A 65 -7.07 -4.93 -10.10
N CYS A 66 -6.41 -5.66 -9.20
CA CYS A 66 -4.97 -5.82 -9.16
C CYS A 66 -4.57 -7.28 -9.39
N HIS A 67 -3.77 -7.52 -10.42
CA HIS A 67 -3.22 -8.83 -10.78
C HIS A 67 -1.73 -8.89 -10.43
N GLY A 68 -1.42 -9.43 -9.25
CA GLY A 68 -0.05 -9.45 -8.73
C GLY A 68 0.46 -8.10 -8.22
N GLY A 69 1.75 -8.05 -7.92
CA GLY A 69 2.45 -6.89 -7.38
C GLY A 69 2.51 -6.85 -5.86
N ASN A 70 2.68 -5.66 -5.31
CA ASN A 70 2.75 -5.45 -3.87
C ASN A 70 1.38 -5.28 -3.21
N GLY A 71 0.34 -4.90 -3.96
CA GLY A 71 -1.01 -4.61 -3.43
C GLY A 71 -1.39 -3.14 -3.61
N ILE A 72 -2.35 -2.64 -2.82
CA ILE A 72 -2.73 -1.22 -2.81
C ILE A 72 -2.16 -0.56 -1.55
N ALA A 73 -1.25 0.39 -1.73
CA ALA A 73 -0.53 1.04 -0.65
C ALA A 73 -1.11 2.42 -0.31
N ILE A 74 -1.21 2.73 0.98
CA ILE A 74 -1.05 4.10 1.47
C ILE A 74 0.40 4.23 1.92
N GLY A 75 1.20 4.93 1.10
CA GLY A 75 2.61 5.18 1.31
C GLY A 75 3.53 4.67 0.19
N SER A 76 4.85 4.69 0.39
CA SER A 76 5.48 4.97 1.68
C SER A 76 5.35 6.43 2.12
N LEU A 77 5.13 6.64 3.42
CA LEU A 77 4.97 7.96 4.03
C LEU A 77 6.12 8.27 4.98
N ARG A 78 6.48 9.54 5.13
CA ARG A 78 7.56 10.07 5.99
C ARG A 78 8.99 9.68 5.58
N GLN A 79 9.21 9.30 4.32
CA GLN A 79 10.56 9.02 3.82
C GLN A 79 11.47 10.24 3.89
N TYR A 80 10.91 11.43 3.66
CA TYR A 80 11.60 12.71 3.64
C TYR A 80 11.15 13.59 4.81
N LEU A 81 11.96 14.60 5.15
CA LEU A 81 11.69 15.57 6.22
C LEU A 81 10.63 16.60 5.79
N GLU A 82 9.43 16.09 5.52
CA GLU A 82 8.28 16.85 5.04
C GLU A 82 6.98 16.28 5.62
N ASP A 83 5.89 17.03 5.43
CA ASP A 83 4.56 16.54 5.73
C ASP A 83 4.20 15.40 4.77
N ALA A 84 3.82 14.27 5.35
CA ALA A 84 3.39 13.07 4.66
C ALA A 84 1.96 12.67 5.04
N THR A 85 1.13 13.66 5.37
CA THR A 85 -0.28 13.45 5.68
C THR A 85 -1.03 12.87 4.48
N VAL A 86 -1.89 11.90 4.77
CA VAL A 86 -2.90 11.35 3.85
C VAL A 86 -4.23 11.33 4.60
N GLU A 87 -5.27 11.87 3.99
CA GLU A 87 -6.57 12.03 4.65
C GLU A 87 -7.71 11.88 3.65
N ASP A 88 -8.87 11.43 4.14
CA ASP A 88 -10.10 11.28 3.36
C ASP A 88 -9.90 10.33 2.17
N VAL A 89 -9.60 9.07 2.45
CA VAL A 89 -9.39 8.04 1.42
C VAL A 89 -10.47 7.00 1.49
N VAL A 90 -11.21 6.83 0.39
CA VAL A 90 -12.24 5.81 0.25
C VAL A 90 -11.83 4.85 -0.85
N MET A 91 -11.77 3.57 -0.54
CA MET A 91 -11.52 2.51 -1.50
C MET A 91 -12.66 1.50 -1.42
N ASN A 92 -13.38 1.34 -2.52
CA ASN A 92 -14.57 0.51 -2.59
C ASN A 92 -14.50 -0.46 -3.77
N ASN A 93 -15.00 -1.68 -3.56
CA ASN A 93 -15.07 -2.74 -4.56
C ASN A 93 -13.70 -3.05 -5.18
N LEU A 94 -12.82 -3.64 -4.37
CA LEU A 94 -11.45 -3.97 -4.77
C LEU A 94 -11.31 -5.48 -4.99
N LEU A 95 -10.71 -5.87 -6.10
CA LEU A 95 -10.31 -7.25 -6.36
C LEU A 95 -8.78 -7.36 -6.41
N LEU A 96 -8.20 -8.09 -5.46
CA LEU A 96 -6.76 -8.32 -5.40
C LEU A 96 -6.50 -9.82 -5.62
N LYS A 97 -5.91 -10.14 -6.77
CA LYS A 97 -5.77 -11.51 -7.26
C LYS A 97 -4.32 -11.85 -7.57
N ARG A 98 -3.83 -12.93 -6.96
CA ARG A 98 -2.56 -13.55 -7.35
C ARG A 98 -2.71 -14.20 -8.72
N THR A 99 -1.73 -13.98 -9.59
CA THR A 99 -1.64 -14.63 -10.90
C THR A 99 -0.33 -15.42 -10.99
N THR A 100 0.29 -15.50 -12.16
CA THR A 100 1.71 -15.90 -12.27
C THR A 100 2.64 -14.89 -11.59
N LEU A 101 2.18 -13.66 -11.39
CA LEU A 101 2.82 -12.64 -10.58
C LEU A 101 2.44 -12.84 -9.11
N ASP A 102 3.44 -12.76 -8.22
CA ASP A 102 3.22 -12.80 -6.78
C ASP A 102 2.35 -11.61 -6.35
N LEU A 103 1.57 -11.76 -5.28
CA LEU A 103 0.77 -10.69 -4.70
C LEU A 103 1.05 -10.60 -3.20
N ARG A 104 1.88 -9.62 -2.84
CA ARG A 104 2.53 -9.56 -1.52
C ARG A 104 1.59 -9.09 -0.42
N TYR A 105 0.86 -8.02 -0.62
CA TYR A 105 -0.10 -7.49 0.35
C TYR A 105 -1.45 -7.29 -0.31
N GLY A 106 -2.47 -7.18 0.53
CA GLY A 106 -3.79 -6.71 0.12
C GLY A 106 -3.80 -5.19 0.01
N VAL A 107 -4.72 -4.55 0.73
CA VAL A 107 -4.58 -3.12 1.06
C VAL A 107 -3.62 -2.96 2.23
N TYR A 108 -2.76 -1.95 2.23
CA TYR A 108 -1.79 -1.80 3.31
C TYR A 108 -1.28 -0.37 3.49
N ILE A 109 -0.85 -0.04 4.71
CA ILE A 109 -0.26 1.27 5.06
C ILE A 109 1.21 1.05 5.39
N LYS A 110 2.12 1.77 4.74
CA LYS A 110 3.57 1.67 4.99
C LYS A 110 4.17 3.04 5.31
N THR A 111 4.80 3.18 6.47
CA THR A 111 5.38 4.43 6.96
C THR A 111 6.81 4.21 7.43
N TRP A 112 7.66 5.22 7.22
CA TRP A 112 9.06 5.20 7.58
C TRP A 112 9.30 5.41 9.07
N MET A 113 10.51 5.02 9.50
CA MET A 113 11.05 5.25 10.84
C MET A 113 10.88 6.69 11.34
N GLY A 114 10.97 6.87 12.65
CA GLY A 114 10.86 8.17 13.33
C GLY A 114 12.03 9.11 13.15
N VAL A 115 13.15 8.59 12.66
CA VAL A 115 14.45 9.27 12.59
C VAL A 115 15.06 9.02 11.21
N LEU A 116 16.08 9.82 10.88
CA LEU A 116 16.91 9.57 9.69
C LEU A 116 17.77 8.32 9.91
N VAL A 117 17.49 7.28 9.13
CA VAL A 117 18.17 5.99 9.18
C VAL A 117 19.02 5.81 7.93
N PRO A 118 20.33 5.47 8.04
CA PRO A 118 21.17 5.17 6.88
C PRO A 118 20.54 4.07 6.02
N GLN A 119 20.53 4.27 4.71
CA GLN A 119 19.95 3.34 3.76
C GLN A 119 21.02 2.76 2.83
N GLY A 120 20.65 1.68 2.13
CA GLY A 120 21.45 1.14 1.04
C GLY A 120 21.39 1.99 -0.24
N PRO A 121 22.24 1.68 -1.24
CA PRO A 121 22.31 2.41 -2.50
C PRO A 121 21.02 2.29 -3.33
N TYR A 122 20.35 1.13 -3.29
CA TYR A 122 19.10 0.90 -4.02
C TYR A 122 17.97 1.81 -3.51
N GLU A 123 17.76 1.86 -2.20
CA GLU A 123 16.61 2.54 -1.60
C GLU A 123 16.71 4.07 -1.69
N SER A 124 17.91 4.64 -1.61
CA SER A 124 18.07 6.10 -1.61
C SER A 124 19.49 6.60 -1.90
N ALA A 125 20.25 5.86 -2.72
CA ALA A 125 21.64 6.22 -3.04
C ALA A 125 22.48 6.48 -1.77
N SER A 126 22.30 5.62 -0.76
CA SER A 126 22.98 5.67 0.54
C SER A 126 22.68 6.90 1.41
N GLN A 127 21.63 7.67 1.09
CA GLN A 127 21.22 8.81 1.91
C GLN A 127 20.38 8.35 3.10
N PRO A 128 20.50 8.98 4.29
CA PRO A 128 19.57 8.71 5.38
C PRO A 128 18.13 9.09 5.01
N ARG A 129 17.16 8.28 5.42
CA ARG A 129 15.72 8.47 5.17
C ARG A 129 14.89 8.19 6.41
N GLY A 130 13.68 8.71 6.44
CA GLY A 130 12.78 8.69 7.59
C GLY A 130 12.71 10.05 8.29
N GLY A 131 11.93 10.10 9.38
CA GLY A 131 11.85 11.30 10.21
C GLY A 131 10.92 12.41 9.72
N GLY A 132 10.17 12.22 8.62
CA GLY A 132 9.10 13.14 8.21
C GLY A 132 8.00 13.30 9.27
N TRP A 133 6.91 13.99 8.99
CA TRP A 133 5.77 14.09 9.92
C TRP A 133 4.44 13.92 9.17
N GLY A 134 3.33 13.98 9.91
CA GLY A 134 1.98 13.87 9.34
C GLY A 134 1.16 12.77 10.01
N SER A 135 0.03 12.44 9.38
CA SER A 135 -0.88 11.39 9.84
C SER A 135 -1.60 10.71 8.67
N VAL A 136 -2.06 9.49 8.87
CA VAL A 136 -3.05 8.82 8.02
C VAL A 136 -4.37 8.81 8.80
N ARG A 137 -5.41 9.44 8.27
CA ARG A 137 -6.71 9.49 8.95
C ARG A 137 -7.90 9.47 8.00
N ASN A 138 -9.04 9.03 8.51
CA ASN A 138 -10.29 8.89 7.76
C ASN A 138 -10.11 8.05 6.48
N VAL A 139 -9.79 6.78 6.67
CA VAL A 139 -9.57 5.82 5.58
C VAL A 139 -10.61 4.71 5.66
N LEU A 140 -11.32 4.47 4.57
CA LEU A 140 -12.25 3.36 4.43
C LEU A 140 -11.79 2.42 3.33
N PHE A 141 -11.52 1.17 3.70
CA PHE A 141 -11.45 0.05 2.76
C PHE A 141 -12.76 -0.73 2.86
N SER A 142 -13.47 -0.88 1.75
CA SER A 142 -14.78 -1.54 1.73
C SER A 142 -14.95 -2.46 0.53
N ASN A 143 -15.67 -3.57 0.73
CA ASN A 143 -16.00 -4.54 -0.31
C ASN A 143 -14.74 -5.07 -1.02
N VAL A 144 -13.82 -5.63 -0.23
CA VAL A 144 -12.52 -6.10 -0.73
C VAL A 144 -12.53 -7.61 -0.87
N LYS A 145 -12.18 -8.11 -2.05
CA LYS A 145 -12.06 -9.55 -2.34
C LYS A 145 -10.60 -9.92 -2.61
N TYR A 146 -10.11 -10.91 -1.87
CA TYR A 146 -8.78 -11.49 -2.05
C TYR A 146 -8.84 -12.84 -2.76
N GLU A 147 -7.96 -13.05 -3.73
CA GLU A 147 -7.74 -14.35 -4.37
C GLU A 147 -6.26 -14.73 -4.22
N ASN A 148 -5.96 -15.47 -3.15
CA ASN A 148 -4.63 -15.96 -2.79
C ASN A 148 -3.60 -14.85 -2.52
N VAL A 149 -3.96 -13.79 -1.81
CA VAL A 149 -3.01 -12.74 -1.38
C VAL A 149 -2.07 -13.29 -0.27
N ASN A 150 -0.80 -12.90 -0.22
CA ASN A 150 0.12 -13.39 0.82
C ASN A 150 -0.22 -12.85 2.22
N ASN A 151 -0.51 -11.56 2.34
CA ASN A 151 -0.80 -10.91 3.61
C ASN A 151 -2.14 -10.18 3.55
N ALA A 152 -2.92 -10.31 4.62
CA ALA A 152 -4.17 -9.57 4.83
C ALA A 152 -3.90 -8.05 4.98
N PRO A 153 -4.92 -7.20 5.25
CA PRO A 153 -4.67 -5.78 5.48
C PRO A 153 -3.57 -5.57 6.52
N THR A 154 -2.57 -4.75 6.20
CA THR A 154 -1.36 -4.62 7.03
C THR A 154 -1.04 -3.15 7.27
N ILE A 155 -0.61 -2.82 8.48
CA ILE A 155 -0.01 -1.53 8.80
C ILE A 155 1.42 -1.78 9.25
N ASN A 156 2.39 -1.18 8.55
CA ASN A 156 3.80 -1.25 8.87
C ASN A 156 4.33 0.16 9.09
N GLN A 157 4.84 0.44 10.29
CA GLN A 157 5.44 1.73 10.64
C GLN A 157 6.96 1.67 10.81
N ASN A 158 7.60 0.71 10.15
CA ASN A 158 9.03 0.41 10.28
C ASN A 158 9.77 0.38 8.93
N ASN A 159 9.29 1.11 7.92
CA ASN A 159 9.94 1.11 6.60
C ASN A 159 11.33 1.77 6.64
N GLY A 160 12.26 1.27 5.82
CA GLY A 160 13.69 1.62 5.89
C GLY A 160 14.54 0.68 6.75
N ASN A 161 13.89 -0.37 7.32
CA ASN A 161 14.45 -1.54 8.00
C ASN A 161 15.87 -1.41 8.56
N ASN A 162 15.96 -0.80 9.74
CA ASN A 162 17.13 -0.88 10.61
C ASN A 162 16.65 -1.32 12.00
N SER A 163 17.06 -2.52 12.41
CA SER A 163 16.63 -3.20 13.65
C SER A 163 16.83 -2.35 14.91
N ALA A 164 17.79 -1.43 14.90
CA ALA A 164 18.07 -0.55 16.04
C ALA A 164 17.01 0.53 16.28
N TYR A 165 16.17 0.86 15.28
CA TYR A 165 15.25 1.99 15.35
C TYR A 165 13.79 1.58 15.31
N ALA A 166 13.48 0.28 15.23
CA ALA A 166 12.11 -0.24 15.15
C ALA A 166 11.20 0.40 16.22
N GLY A 167 9.98 0.78 15.82
CA GLY A 167 8.99 1.42 16.70
C GLY A 167 9.18 2.92 16.89
N THR A 168 10.16 3.56 16.25
CA THR A 168 10.37 5.01 16.37
C THR A 168 9.39 5.86 15.57
N SER A 169 8.65 5.28 14.60
CA SER A 169 7.75 6.08 13.74
C SER A 169 6.76 6.88 14.58
N LYS A 170 6.65 8.16 14.23
CA LYS A 170 5.73 9.11 14.87
C LYS A 170 4.50 9.38 13.99
N MET A 171 4.25 8.52 13.00
CA MET A 171 3.07 8.65 12.16
C MET A 171 1.82 8.35 12.98
N GLY A 172 0.91 9.31 13.10
CA GLY A 172 -0.43 9.04 13.59
C GLY A 172 -1.21 8.23 12.55
N VAL A 173 -1.85 7.13 12.96
CA VAL A 173 -2.79 6.40 12.11
C VAL A 173 -4.08 6.25 12.90
N SER A 174 -5.17 6.87 12.43
CA SER A 174 -6.47 6.85 13.10
C SER A 174 -7.59 6.68 12.10
N ASP A 175 -8.78 6.29 12.58
CA ASP A 175 -10.01 6.26 11.78
C ASP A 175 -9.84 5.46 10.47
N VAL A 176 -9.22 4.28 10.59
CA VAL A 176 -9.05 3.33 9.49
C VAL A 176 -10.04 2.19 9.65
N ALA A 177 -10.98 2.05 8.72
CA ALA A 177 -12.00 1.02 8.72
C ALA A 177 -11.76 0.02 7.59
N SER A 178 -11.86 -1.27 7.91
CA SER A 178 -11.87 -2.37 6.93
C SER A 178 -13.22 -3.08 7.02
N VAL A 179 -14.06 -2.96 5.99
CA VAL A 179 -15.45 -3.42 5.99
C VAL A 179 -15.70 -4.38 4.84
N ASN A 180 -16.37 -5.51 5.11
CA ASN A 180 -16.75 -6.50 4.11
C ASN A 180 -15.55 -7.03 3.28
N PHE A 181 -14.58 -7.65 3.97
CA PHE A 181 -13.46 -8.34 3.35
C PHE A 181 -13.79 -9.82 3.15
N THR A 182 -13.52 -10.36 1.97
CA THR A 182 -13.82 -11.75 1.61
C THR A 182 -12.67 -12.39 0.82
N GLY A 183 -12.70 -13.72 0.66
CA GLY A 183 -11.77 -14.45 -0.20
C GLY A 183 -10.68 -15.23 0.55
N THR A 184 -9.52 -15.45 -0.09
CA THR A 184 -8.48 -16.37 0.40
C THR A 184 -7.09 -15.73 0.46
N LEU A 185 -6.29 -16.18 1.43
CA LEU A 185 -4.85 -15.94 1.48
C LEU A 185 -4.09 -17.14 0.89
N SER A 186 -2.84 -16.93 0.46
CA SER A 186 -2.02 -17.96 -0.21
C SER A 186 -1.56 -19.10 0.72
N GLY A 187 -1.68 -18.95 2.04
CA GLY A 187 -1.22 -19.94 3.02
C GLY A 187 0.31 -20.00 3.20
N THR A 188 1.09 -19.17 2.50
CA THR A 188 2.52 -19.02 2.74
C THR A 188 2.74 -18.12 3.96
N ASN A 189 3.21 -18.70 5.07
CA ASN A 189 3.34 -18.02 6.37
C ASN A 189 4.00 -16.62 6.32
N ASN A 190 3.21 -15.59 6.64
CA ASN A 190 3.56 -14.54 7.60
C ASN A 190 2.29 -14.20 8.41
N ARG A 191 2.15 -14.88 9.55
CA ARG A 191 1.18 -14.69 10.66
C ARG A 191 -0.20 -14.10 10.32
N GLY A 192 -1.15 -15.02 10.11
CA GLY A 192 -2.49 -14.98 10.72
C GLY A 192 -3.50 -13.98 10.19
N TYR A 193 -4.52 -14.48 9.48
CA TYR A 193 -5.87 -13.95 9.66
C TYR A 193 -6.88 -15.10 9.65
N GLN A 194 -7.51 -15.35 10.81
CA GLN A 194 -8.82 -15.97 10.89
C GLN A 194 -9.83 -14.82 10.98
N GLY A 195 -10.90 -14.92 10.20
CA GLY A 195 -11.86 -13.82 9.97
C GLY A 195 -12.30 -13.09 11.24
N ALA A 196 -12.22 -11.77 11.18
CA ALA A 196 -12.96 -10.84 12.02
C ALA A 196 -13.13 -9.52 11.24
N ASP A 197 -14.17 -8.75 11.53
CA ASP A 197 -14.20 -7.33 11.21
C ASP A 197 -13.11 -6.64 12.05
N VAL A 198 -12.00 -6.22 11.43
CA VAL A 198 -11.02 -5.38 12.14
C VAL A 198 -11.51 -3.93 12.09
N GLN A 199 -12.24 -3.52 13.12
CA GLN A 199 -12.27 -2.11 13.49
C GLN A 199 -10.98 -1.81 14.26
N LEU A 200 -10.01 -1.18 13.60
CA LEU A 200 -8.83 -0.63 14.27
C LEU A 200 -9.25 0.68 14.98
N TYR A 201 -9.82 0.56 16.18
CA TYR A 201 -9.92 1.69 17.09
C TYR A 201 -8.56 1.89 17.76
N PHE A 202 -7.93 3.04 17.53
CA PHE A 202 -6.86 3.53 18.39
C PHE A 202 -7.50 4.47 19.42
N ALA A 203 -7.63 4.00 20.66
CA ALA A 203 -7.61 4.85 21.86
C ALA A 203 -6.13 4.92 22.31
N GLU A 204 -5.56 6.01 22.78
CA GLU A 204 -6.07 7.21 23.49
C GLU A 204 -5.37 8.49 22.98
#